data_AF-A0A4Q2RVZ4-F1
#
_entry.id   AF-A0A4Q2RVZ4-F1
#
_cell.length_a   1.000
_cell.length_b   1.000
_cell.length_c   1.000
_cell.angle_alpha   90.00
_cell.angle_beta   90.00
_cell.angle_gamma   90.00
#
_symmetry.space_group_name_H-M   'P 1'
#
loop_
_entity.id
_entity.type
_entity.pdbx_description
1 polymer ?
#
loop_
_entity_poly.entity_id
_entity_poly.type
_entity_poly.pdbx_seq_one_letter_code
_entity_poly.pdbx_strand_id
1 'polypeptide(L)'
;MAPDPSEQPEQPGSTKRAGERLDEAILRSKPRFNALEVAAESGVTIEETRRLWRALGFPEFSGEKAYTAADVEAVSTLMSFVDAGAVDFDTAVNLTRGVGQTMARLADWEVSTLVTRVEEMAAGDEANSSRVHSALQLINEVNPPFERLVVYAWRRHLAAAVGRIEAMGAKDEDLHTIDVTVGFADLVSFTALSNTLDRNEIGDLVEVFEARCQDVVARFGGRIIKSLGDSVLFVTNTAEESVGVAEGIINVIGRDAKMPDVRLGLASGPVILRLGDIFGPPVNMAARLTQVARRNRLIVDQNTADLLPVEEWEHRRLPARPVRGFGLVEPVAVRRR
;
A
#
# COMPACT_ATOMS: atom_id res chain seq x y z
N MET A 1 -43.10 -21.30 27.94
CA MET A 1 -42.17 -21.08 26.82
C MET A 1 -40.84 -21.66 27.25
N ALA A 2 -40.48 -22.83 26.70
CA ALA A 2 -39.14 -23.39 26.86
C ALA A 2 -38.16 -22.58 26.02
N PRO A 3 -36.90 -22.40 26.45
CA PRO A 3 -35.88 -21.76 25.63
C PRO A 3 -35.55 -22.64 24.42
N ASP A 4 -35.27 -21.99 23.29
CA ASP A 4 -34.83 -22.58 22.03
C ASP A 4 -33.52 -23.38 22.24
N PRO A 5 -33.44 -24.67 21.84
CA PRO A 5 -32.24 -25.48 22.06
C PRO A 5 -31.11 -25.25 21.03
N SER A 6 -31.21 -24.27 20.14
CA SER A 6 -30.29 -24.12 19.00
C SER A 6 -29.08 -23.19 19.19
N GLU A 7 -28.90 -22.53 20.33
CA GLU A 7 -27.66 -21.78 20.63
C GLU A 7 -26.91 -22.41 21.82
N GLN A 8 -26.11 -23.45 21.53
CA GLN A 8 -25.08 -23.88 22.48
C GLN A 8 -23.88 -22.92 22.36
N PRO A 9 -23.40 -22.31 23.48
CA PRO A 9 -22.20 -21.50 23.43
C PRO A 9 -21.00 -22.37 23.05
N GLU A 10 -20.28 -21.97 21.99
CA GLU A 10 -19.04 -22.64 21.57
C GLU A 10 -18.08 -22.78 22.76
N GLN A 11 -17.62 -24.00 23.03
CA GLN A 11 -16.70 -24.25 24.12
C GLN A 11 -15.33 -23.59 23.82
N PRO A 12 -14.66 -22.92 24.77
CA PRO A 12 -13.39 -22.23 24.51
C PRO A 12 -12.27 -23.11 23.93
N GLY A 13 -12.34 -24.43 24.09
CA GLY A 13 -11.42 -25.40 23.48
C GLY A 13 -11.68 -25.70 21.99
N SER A 14 -12.90 -25.49 21.46
CA SER A 14 -13.21 -25.71 20.04
C SER A 14 -12.69 -24.58 19.16
N THR A 15 -12.78 -23.33 19.64
CA THR A 15 -12.32 -22.14 18.91
C THR A 15 -10.79 -22.12 18.77
N LYS A 16 -10.05 -22.52 19.82
CA LYS A 16 -8.58 -22.67 19.75
C LYS A 16 -8.15 -23.73 18.73
N ARG A 17 -8.80 -24.90 18.74
CA ARG A 17 -8.56 -25.97 17.75
C ARG A 17 -8.92 -25.56 16.32
N ALA A 18 -9.94 -24.71 16.15
CA ALA A 18 -10.30 -24.16 14.85
C ALA A 18 -9.21 -23.22 14.30
N GLY A 19 -8.69 -22.32 15.13
CA GLY A 19 -7.56 -21.45 14.77
C GLY A 19 -6.32 -22.25 14.37
N GLU A 20 -5.92 -23.24 15.18
CA GLU A 20 -4.78 -24.12 14.87
C GLU A 20 -4.93 -24.84 13.52
N ARG A 21 -6.15 -25.26 13.16
CA ARG A 21 -6.42 -25.89 11.86
C ARG A 21 -6.31 -24.93 10.69
N LEU A 22 -6.70 -23.67 10.85
CA LEU A 22 -6.57 -22.65 9.82
C LEU A 22 -5.10 -22.27 9.64
N ASP A 23 -4.37 -22.08 10.73
CA ASP A 23 -2.92 -21.81 10.71
C ASP A 23 -2.16 -22.92 9.99
N GLU A 24 -2.45 -24.19 10.31
CA GLU A 24 -1.83 -25.34 9.63
C GLU A 24 -2.16 -25.39 8.12
N ALA A 25 -3.38 -24.99 7.72
CA ALA A 25 -3.77 -24.94 6.31
C ALA A 25 -3.07 -23.81 5.54
N ILE A 26 -2.92 -22.63 6.17
CA ILE A 26 -2.25 -21.46 5.58
C ILE A 26 -0.74 -21.68 5.51
N LEU A 27 -0.12 -22.10 6.61
CA LEU A 27 1.32 -22.32 6.71
C LEU A 27 1.76 -23.64 6.06
N ARG A 28 0.81 -24.51 5.68
CA ARG A 28 1.03 -25.85 5.09
C ARG A 28 1.93 -26.74 5.94
N SER A 29 2.08 -26.44 7.22
CA SER A 29 3.00 -27.09 8.15
C SER A 29 2.60 -26.85 9.59
N LYS A 30 3.06 -27.72 10.49
CA LYS A 30 2.84 -27.59 11.94
C LYS A 30 4.04 -26.91 12.59
N PRO A 31 3.84 -26.02 13.59
CA PRO A 31 4.92 -25.53 14.43
C PRO A 31 5.64 -26.69 15.13
N ARG A 32 6.96 -26.77 14.95
CA ARG A 32 7.83 -27.84 15.47
C ARG A 32 9.10 -27.34 16.14
N PHE A 33 9.44 -26.07 15.91
CA PHE A 33 10.68 -25.45 16.35
C PHE A 33 10.40 -24.27 17.27
N ASN A 34 11.29 -24.03 18.23
CA ASN A 34 11.42 -22.76 18.94
C ASN A 34 12.52 -21.90 18.31
N ALA A 35 12.68 -20.64 18.73
CA ALA A 35 13.64 -19.71 18.13
C ALA A 35 15.11 -20.17 18.25
N LEU A 36 15.49 -20.89 19.32
CA LEU A 36 16.84 -21.43 19.47
C LEU A 36 17.08 -22.58 18.50
N GLU A 37 16.09 -23.45 18.30
CA GLU A 37 16.15 -24.54 17.33
C GLU A 37 16.24 -23.99 15.90
N VAL A 38 15.46 -22.94 15.56
CA VAL A 38 15.58 -22.28 14.24
C VAL A 38 16.99 -21.74 14.03
N ALA A 39 17.56 -21.03 15.00
CA ALA A 39 18.91 -20.49 14.90
C ALA A 39 19.95 -21.60 14.70
N ALA A 40 19.86 -22.68 15.49
CA ALA A 40 20.76 -23.82 15.39
C ALA A 40 20.68 -24.53 14.02
N GLU A 41 19.47 -24.80 13.53
CA GLU A 41 19.26 -25.51 12.26
C GLU A 41 19.61 -24.66 11.03
N SER A 42 19.50 -23.34 11.12
CA SER A 42 19.88 -22.41 10.04
C SER A 42 21.32 -21.91 10.11
N GLY A 43 22.07 -22.29 11.15
CA GLY A 43 23.48 -21.94 11.30
C GLY A 43 23.74 -20.48 11.70
N VAL A 44 22.74 -19.78 12.24
CA VAL A 44 22.84 -18.37 12.67
C VAL A 44 22.76 -18.23 14.18
N THR A 45 23.08 -17.04 14.67
CA THR A 45 22.84 -16.68 16.07
C THR A 45 21.36 -16.41 16.33
N ILE A 46 20.91 -16.63 17.56
CA ILE A 46 19.54 -16.28 17.94
C ILE A 46 19.24 -14.78 17.79
N GLU A 47 20.24 -13.91 17.94
CA GLU A 47 20.04 -12.48 17.75
C GLU A 47 19.77 -12.13 16.28
N GLU A 48 20.45 -12.80 15.33
CA GLU A 48 20.16 -12.66 13.90
C GLU A 48 18.76 -13.16 13.57
N THR A 49 18.37 -14.35 14.05
CA THR A 49 17.00 -14.87 13.87
C THR A 49 15.95 -13.89 14.42
N ARG A 50 16.13 -13.39 15.64
CA ARG A 50 15.21 -12.41 16.25
C ARG A 50 15.16 -11.09 15.48
N ARG A 51 16.28 -10.62 14.97
CA ARG A 51 16.36 -9.37 14.19
C ARG A 51 15.62 -9.51 12.86
N LEU A 52 15.72 -10.66 12.19
CA LEU A 52 14.94 -10.98 10.99
C LEU A 52 13.44 -11.13 11.29
N TRP A 53 13.09 -11.83 12.38
CA TRP A 53 11.69 -12.04 12.79
C TRP A 53 10.99 -10.71 13.12
N ARG A 54 11.67 -9.83 13.87
CA ARG A 54 11.20 -8.46 14.13
C ARG A 54 11.11 -7.63 12.86
N ALA A 55 12.03 -7.82 11.90
CA ALA A 55 11.97 -7.12 10.62
C ALA A 55 10.72 -7.52 9.82
N LEU A 56 10.31 -8.80 9.85
CA LEU A 56 9.04 -9.25 9.26
C LEU A 56 7.81 -8.65 9.94
N GLY A 57 7.95 -8.12 11.16
CA GLY A 57 6.86 -7.51 11.93
C GLY A 57 6.14 -8.46 12.87
N PHE A 58 6.67 -9.68 13.07
CA PHE A 58 6.05 -10.68 13.94
C PHE A 58 6.43 -10.50 15.42
N PRO A 59 5.52 -10.86 16.35
CA PRO A 59 5.85 -10.92 17.77
C PRO A 59 6.87 -12.04 18.04
N GLU A 60 7.74 -11.83 19.03
CA GLU A 60 8.68 -12.86 19.48
C GLU A 60 7.98 -13.89 20.38
N PHE A 61 8.23 -15.17 20.12
CA PHE A 61 7.73 -16.26 20.96
C PHE A 61 8.85 -16.75 21.88
N SER A 62 8.59 -16.79 23.18
CA SER A 62 9.55 -17.29 24.18
C SER A 62 9.25 -18.73 24.55
N GLY A 63 10.19 -19.65 24.29
CA GLY A 63 10.19 -21.01 24.86
C GLY A 63 9.17 -22.00 24.27
N GLU A 64 8.19 -21.55 23.49
CA GLU A 64 7.21 -22.41 22.83
C GLU A 64 7.61 -22.77 21.38
N LYS A 65 7.09 -23.89 20.89
CA LYS A 65 7.24 -24.31 19.48
C LYS A 65 6.25 -23.54 18.62
N ALA A 66 6.70 -22.42 18.08
CA ALA A 66 5.91 -21.51 17.25
C ALA A 66 6.36 -21.46 15.78
N TYR A 67 7.51 -22.07 15.46
CA TYR A 67 8.14 -21.99 14.14
C TYR A 67 8.02 -23.32 13.39
N THR A 68 7.92 -23.24 12.08
CA THR A 68 7.79 -24.35 11.13
C THR A 68 9.12 -24.67 10.45
N ALA A 69 9.17 -25.78 9.70
CA ALA A 69 10.34 -26.09 8.86
C ALA A 69 10.57 -25.05 7.75
N ALA A 70 9.50 -24.41 7.27
CA ALA A 70 9.60 -23.36 6.26
C ALA A 70 10.29 -22.10 6.80
N ASP A 71 10.13 -21.80 8.09
CA ASP A 71 10.83 -20.69 8.74
C ASP A 71 12.35 -20.92 8.78
N VAL A 72 12.78 -22.16 9.06
CA VAL A 72 14.20 -22.56 9.00
C VAL A 72 14.73 -22.42 7.58
N GLU A 73 14.00 -22.95 6.59
CA GLU A 73 14.37 -22.87 5.18
C GLU A 73 14.48 -21.41 4.69
N ALA A 74 13.55 -20.55 5.11
CA ALA A 74 13.54 -19.13 4.75
C ALA A 74 14.77 -18.39 5.31
N VAL A 75 15.12 -18.64 6.58
CA VAL A 75 16.32 -18.05 7.20
C VAL A 75 17.58 -18.55 6.50
N SER A 76 17.72 -19.87 6.31
CA SER A 76 18.88 -20.46 5.61
C SER A 76 19.04 -19.92 4.19
N THR A 77 17.93 -19.79 3.46
CA THR A 77 17.92 -19.22 2.11
C THR A 77 18.42 -17.77 2.12
N LEU A 78 17.92 -16.94 3.04
CA LEU A 78 18.35 -15.56 3.16
C LEU A 78 19.85 -15.45 3.51
N MET A 79 20.32 -16.24 4.46
CA MET A 79 21.73 -16.23 4.89
C MET A 79 22.67 -16.71 3.81
N SER A 80 22.25 -17.64 2.94
CA SER A 80 23.08 -18.07 1.81
C SER A 80 23.49 -16.92 0.89
N PHE A 81 22.62 -15.90 0.72
CA PHE A 81 22.95 -14.70 -0.06
C PHE A 81 23.91 -13.77 0.69
N VAL A 82 23.79 -13.71 2.02
CA VAL A 82 24.67 -12.89 2.88
C VAL A 82 26.07 -13.49 2.93
N ASP A 83 26.18 -14.79 3.17
CA ASP A 83 27.44 -15.53 3.23
C ASP A 83 28.17 -15.54 1.89
N ALA A 84 27.43 -15.56 0.77
CA ALA A 84 27.98 -15.42 -0.58
C ALA A 84 28.46 -13.99 -0.90
N GLY A 85 28.21 -13.02 -0.02
CA GLY A 85 28.59 -11.61 -0.21
C GLY A 85 27.75 -10.87 -1.25
N ALA A 86 26.58 -11.40 -1.63
CA ALA A 86 25.69 -10.74 -2.58
C ALA A 86 25.02 -9.49 -1.97
N VAL A 87 24.75 -9.54 -0.66
CA VAL A 87 24.24 -8.42 0.15
C VAL A 87 24.84 -8.52 1.56
N ASP A 88 25.05 -7.39 2.24
CA ASP A 88 25.37 -7.42 3.66
C ASP A 88 24.12 -7.73 4.52
N PHE A 89 24.36 -8.11 5.78
CA PHE A 89 23.27 -8.50 6.69
C PHE A 89 22.30 -7.35 6.99
N ASP A 90 22.77 -6.11 7.07
CA ASP A 90 21.90 -4.95 7.34
C ASP A 90 20.98 -4.66 6.15
N THR A 91 21.47 -4.84 4.93
CA THR A 91 20.71 -4.78 3.68
C THR A 91 19.68 -5.90 3.63
N ALA A 92 20.06 -7.13 3.98
CA ALA A 92 19.13 -8.25 4.11
C ALA A 92 18.00 -7.93 5.10
N VAL A 93 18.31 -7.45 6.31
CA VAL A 93 17.32 -7.02 7.32
C VAL A 93 16.39 -5.92 6.78
N ASN A 94 16.93 -4.97 6.00
CA ASN A 94 16.12 -3.91 5.40
C ASN A 94 15.17 -4.44 4.32
N LEU A 95 15.62 -5.38 3.48
CA LEU A 95 14.79 -6.06 2.49
C LEU A 95 13.68 -6.88 3.18
N THR A 96 14.04 -7.66 4.20
CA THR A 96 13.10 -8.42 5.02
C THR A 96 12.01 -7.52 5.61
N ARG A 97 12.37 -6.31 6.07
CA ARG A 97 11.40 -5.33 6.57
C ARG A 97 10.44 -4.84 5.50
N GLY A 98 10.93 -4.55 4.30
CA GLY A 98 10.07 -4.19 3.17
C GLY A 98 9.10 -5.31 2.78
N VAL A 99 9.58 -6.57 2.80
CA VAL A 99 8.72 -7.75 2.56
C VAL A 99 7.65 -7.87 3.63
N GLY A 100 8.03 -7.83 4.92
CA GLY A 100 7.09 -7.95 6.04
C GLY A 100 5.97 -6.90 5.99
N GLN A 101 6.32 -5.63 5.79
CA GLN A 101 5.34 -4.55 5.68
C GLN A 101 4.38 -4.73 4.49
N THR A 102 4.88 -5.21 3.35
CA THR A 102 4.06 -5.44 2.16
C THR A 102 3.13 -6.63 2.35
N MET A 103 3.65 -7.74 2.87
CA MET A 103 2.89 -8.98 3.07
C MET A 103 1.83 -8.83 4.17
N ALA A 104 2.10 -8.09 5.24
CA ALA A 104 1.11 -7.81 6.28
C ALA A 104 -0.11 -7.08 5.69
N ARG A 105 0.11 -6.04 4.89
CA ARG A 105 -0.98 -5.30 4.21
C ARG A 105 -1.74 -6.16 3.21
N LEU A 106 -1.03 -7.02 2.45
CA LEU A 106 -1.65 -7.93 1.50
C LEU A 106 -2.54 -8.96 2.21
N ALA A 107 -2.05 -9.55 3.30
CA ALA A 107 -2.79 -10.52 4.09
C ALA A 107 -4.03 -9.90 4.74
N ASP A 108 -3.91 -8.70 5.33
CA ASP A 108 -5.05 -7.96 5.89
C ASP A 108 -6.11 -7.67 4.81
N TRP A 109 -5.67 -7.23 3.63
CA TRP A 109 -6.55 -7.00 2.49
C TRP A 109 -7.27 -8.28 2.06
N GLU A 110 -6.53 -9.36 1.81
CA GLU A 110 -7.07 -10.65 1.37
C GLU A 110 -8.09 -11.20 2.37
N VAL A 111 -7.76 -11.19 3.67
CA VAL A 111 -8.66 -11.64 4.73
C VAL A 111 -9.91 -10.75 4.77
N SER A 112 -9.77 -9.42 4.76
CA SER A 112 -10.91 -8.50 4.83
C SER A 112 -11.88 -8.67 3.65
N THR A 113 -11.36 -8.89 2.44
CA THR A 113 -12.17 -9.12 1.24
C THR A 113 -12.89 -10.47 1.28
N LEU A 114 -12.25 -11.51 1.81
CA LEU A 114 -12.81 -12.86 1.80
C LEU A 114 -13.73 -13.16 3.00
N VAL A 115 -13.67 -12.37 4.09
CA VAL A 115 -14.52 -12.57 5.28
C VAL A 115 -16.00 -12.56 4.92
N THR A 116 -16.47 -11.58 4.15
CA THR A 116 -17.88 -11.52 3.72
C THR A 116 -18.26 -12.76 2.91
N ARG A 117 -17.36 -13.25 2.06
CA ARG A 117 -17.60 -14.46 1.28
C ARG A 117 -17.69 -15.72 2.15
N VAL A 118 -16.83 -15.82 3.17
CA VAL A 118 -16.89 -16.91 4.18
C VAL A 118 -18.23 -16.89 4.91
N GLU A 119 -18.72 -15.70 5.28
CA GLU A 119 -20.00 -15.52 5.98
C GLU A 119 -21.19 -15.94 5.10
N GLU A 120 -21.22 -15.51 3.83
CA GLU A 120 -22.25 -15.91 2.86
C GLU A 120 -22.29 -17.43 2.65
N MET A 121 -21.12 -18.06 2.48
CA MET A 121 -21.03 -19.51 2.30
C MET A 121 -21.47 -20.27 3.55
N ALA A 122 -21.14 -19.76 4.74
CA ALA A 122 -21.59 -20.36 5.98
C ALA A 122 -23.10 -20.26 6.16
N ALA A 123 -23.72 -19.14 5.75
CA ALA A 123 -25.17 -18.93 5.88
C ALA A 123 -26.03 -19.75 4.89
N GLY A 124 -25.48 -20.16 3.75
CA GLY A 124 -26.23 -20.81 2.66
C GLY A 124 -26.38 -22.33 2.73
N ASP A 125 -25.66 -23.03 3.61
CA ASP A 125 -25.67 -24.50 3.70
C ASP A 125 -26.44 -24.98 4.95
N GLU A 126 -27.66 -25.51 4.76
CA GLU A 126 -28.58 -25.92 5.84
C GLU A 126 -28.14 -27.17 6.64
N ALA A 127 -26.95 -27.70 6.42
CA ALA A 127 -26.41 -28.79 7.23
C ALA A 127 -24.89 -28.75 7.28
N ASN A 128 -24.34 -28.20 8.38
CA ASN A 128 -22.95 -28.37 8.84
C ASN A 128 -21.88 -27.34 8.38
N SER A 129 -22.24 -26.19 7.81
CA SER A 129 -21.29 -25.16 7.38
C SER A 129 -20.78 -24.28 8.53
N SER A 130 -19.79 -24.78 9.28
CA SER A 130 -19.00 -23.91 10.15
C SER A 130 -18.23 -22.88 9.32
N ARG A 131 -18.11 -21.62 9.79
CA ARG A 131 -17.24 -20.60 9.16
C ARG A 131 -15.82 -21.12 8.92
N VAL A 132 -15.33 -21.98 9.80
CA VAL A 132 -14.01 -22.63 9.70
C VAL A 132 -13.95 -23.57 8.49
N HIS A 133 -15.03 -24.28 8.18
CA HIS A 133 -15.11 -25.15 7.01
C HIS A 133 -15.07 -24.33 5.71
N SER A 134 -15.89 -23.27 5.64
CA SER A 134 -15.92 -22.36 4.50
C SER A 134 -14.56 -21.67 4.28
N ALA A 135 -13.91 -21.23 5.36
CA ALA A 135 -12.55 -20.67 5.30
C ALA A 135 -11.52 -21.69 4.79
N LEU A 136 -11.54 -22.92 5.29
CA LEU A 136 -10.66 -23.99 4.80
C LEU A 136 -10.89 -24.31 3.31
N GLN A 137 -12.14 -24.26 2.85
CA GLN A 137 -12.45 -24.44 1.44
C GLN A 137 -11.80 -23.34 0.59
N LEU A 138 -11.99 -22.06 0.96
CA LEU A 138 -11.36 -20.94 0.25
C LEU A 138 -9.83 -21.02 0.30
N ILE A 139 -9.23 -21.37 1.44
CA ILE A 139 -7.77 -21.54 1.54
C ILE A 139 -7.28 -22.59 0.53
N ASN A 140 -7.99 -23.70 0.37
CA ASN A 140 -7.56 -24.76 -0.54
C ASN A 140 -7.81 -24.43 -2.02
N GLU A 141 -8.89 -23.71 -2.34
CA GLU A 141 -9.30 -23.43 -3.73
C GLU A 141 -8.70 -22.12 -4.26
N VAL A 142 -8.63 -21.07 -3.43
CA VAL A 142 -8.26 -19.70 -3.84
C VAL A 142 -6.79 -19.39 -3.58
N ASN A 143 -6.21 -19.88 -2.47
CA ASN A 143 -4.84 -19.51 -2.10
C ASN A 143 -3.79 -19.97 -3.14
N PRO A 144 -3.79 -21.22 -3.67
CA PRO A 144 -2.78 -21.64 -4.64
C PRO A 144 -2.74 -20.82 -5.96
N PRO A 145 -3.86 -20.49 -6.63
CA PRO A 145 -3.82 -19.59 -7.77
C PRO A 145 -3.44 -18.15 -7.38
N PHE A 146 -3.83 -17.69 -6.19
CA PHE A 146 -3.46 -16.37 -5.68
C PHE A 146 -1.95 -16.25 -5.44
N GLU A 147 -1.30 -17.24 -4.82
CA GLU A 147 0.17 -17.29 -4.67
C GLU A 147 0.90 -17.12 -6.02
N ARG A 148 0.41 -17.79 -7.07
CA ARG A 148 0.98 -17.67 -8.42
C ARG A 148 0.77 -16.28 -9.00
N LEU A 149 -0.39 -15.66 -8.75
CA LEU A 149 -0.69 -14.30 -9.16
C LEU A 149 0.24 -13.29 -8.47
N VAL A 150 0.48 -13.44 -7.17
CA VAL A 150 1.40 -12.59 -6.40
C VAL A 150 2.81 -12.65 -6.99
N VAL A 151 3.34 -13.85 -7.24
CA VAL A 151 4.69 -14.01 -7.84
C VAL A 151 4.74 -13.42 -9.26
N TYR A 152 3.70 -13.63 -10.07
CA TYR A 152 3.60 -13.04 -11.41
C TYR A 152 3.61 -11.51 -11.34
N ALA A 153 2.75 -10.92 -10.50
CA ALA A 153 2.63 -9.48 -10.34
C ALA A 153 3.95 -8.87 -9.84
N TRP A 154 4.57 -9.48 -8.83
CA TRP A 154 5.88 -9.08 -8.32
C TRP A 154 6.94 -9.04 -9.43
N ARG A 155 7.03 -10.08 -10.28
CA ARG A 155 7.97 -10.11 -11.42
C ARG A 155 7.71 -8.98 -12.41
N ARG A 156 6.44 -8.66 -12.70
CA ARG A 156 6.09 -7.54 -13.59
C ARG A 156 6.45 -6.19 -12.99
N HIS A 157 6.23 -6.01 -11.68
CA HIS A 157 6.64 -4.79 -10.97
C HIS A 157 8.16 -4.65 -10.91
N LEU A 158 8.90 -5.74 -10.70
CA LEU A 158 10.36 -5.75 -10.72
C LEU A 158 10.91 -5.36 -12.09
N ALA A 159 10.41 -5.96 -13.17
CA ALA A 159 10.80 -5.60 -14.54
C ALA A 159 10.52 -4.13 -14.85
N ALA A 160 9.35 -3.62 -14.42
CA ALA A 160 9.01 -2.21 -14.58
C ALA A 160 9.92 -1.29 -13.75
N ALA A 161 10.35 -1.71 -12.56
CA ALA A 161 11.26 -0.94 -11.72
C ALA A 161 12.67 -0.83 -12.32
N VAL A 162 13.20 -1.94 -12.82
CA VAL A 162 14.50 -1.96 -13.52
C VAL A 162 14.46 -1.08 -14.76
N GLY A 163 13.42 -1.19 -15.59
CA GLY A 163 13.29 -0.37 -16.80
C GLY A 163 13.23 1.14 -16.52
N ARG A 164 12.74 1.56 -15.34
CA ARG A 164 12.79 2.98 -14.92
C ARG A 164 14.19 3.43 -14.56
N ILE A 165 14.93 2.61 -13.80
CA ILE A 165 16.31 2.91 -13.44
C ILE A 165 17.15 3.04 -14.71
N GLU A 166 16.96 2.16 -15.70
CA GLU A 166 17.66 2.26 -16.99
C GLU A 166 17.31 3.54 -17.76
N ALA A 167 16.05 3.94 -17.77
CA ALA A 167 15.61 5.19 -18.41
C ALA A 167 16.17 6.45 -17.70
N MET A 168 16.41 6.38 -16.39
CA MET A 168 16.94 7.47 -15.57
C MET A 168 18.48 7.52 -15.56
N GLY A 169 19.14 6.36 -15.51
CA GLY A 169 20.60 6.19 -15.43
C GLY A 169 21.37 6.66 -16.67
N ALA A 170 20.68 7.11 -17.72
CA ALA A 170 21.28 7.87 -18.81
C ALA A 170 21.60 9.34 -18.44
N LYS A 171 21.18 9.82 -17.25
CA LYS A 171 21.23 11.26 -16.90
C LYS A 171 21.79 11.64 -15.52
N ASP A 172 21.98 10.75 -14.54
CA ASP A 172 22.35 11.16 -13.17
C ASP A 172 23.35 10.24 -12.44
N GLU A 173 24.19 10.82 -11.57
CA GLU A 173 25.23 10.11 -10.79
C GLU A 173 24.69 9.49 -9.47
N ASP A 174 23.50 9.90 -9.02
CA ASP A 174 22.84 9.38 -7.81
C ASP A 174 21.55 8.59 -8.16
N LEU A 175 21.66 7.25 -8.14
CA LEU A 175 20.55 6.33 -8.46
C LEU A 175 19.34 6.45 -7.51
N HIS A 176 19.47 7.16 -6.39
CA HIS A 176 18.38 7.33 -5.43
C HIS A 176 17.61 8.64 -5.58
N THR A 177 18.11 9.57 -6.38
CA THR A 177 17.47 10.87 -6.60
C THR A 177 16.90 10.92 -8.02
N ILE A 178 15.62 11.30 -8.16
CA ILE A 178 14.95 11.40 -9.46
C ILE A 178 14.17 12.71 -9.56
N ASP A 179 14.24 13.37 -10.71
CA ASP A 179 13.38 14.52 -11.03
C ASP A 179 12.01 14.02 -11.52
N VAL A 180 10.96 14.41 -10.80
CA VAL A 180 9.58 14.04 -11.10
C VAL A 180 8.62 15.19 -10.77
N THR A 181 7.39 15.08 -11.26
CA THR A 181 6.29 15.88 -10.72
C THR A 181 5.51 15.05 -9.72
N VAL A 182 5.43 15.55 -8.48
CA VAL A 182 4.69 14.94 -7.38
C VAL A 182 3.31 15.55 -7.32
N GLY A 183 2.28 14.72 -7.15
CA GLY A 183 0.91 15.15 -7.02
C GLY A 183 0.21 14.53 -5.81
N PHE A 184 -0.65 15.33 -5.19
CA PHE A 184 -1.61 14.89 -4.17
C PHE A 184 -3.02 15.19 -4.65
N ALA A 185 -3.88 14.17 -4.65
CA ALA A 185 -5.32 14.32 -4.74
C ALA A 185 -5.94 14.09 -3.37
N ASP A 186 -6.94 14.88 -2.99
CA ASP A 186 -7.57 14.82 -1.67
C ASP A 186 -9.07 15.11 -1.78
N LEU A 187 -9.90 14.32 -1.11
CA LEU A 187 -11.34 14.55 -1.05
C LEU A 187 -11.66 15.74 -0.13
N VAL A 188 -12.47 16.68 -0.62
CA VAL A 188 -12.82 17.87 0.13
C VAL A 188 -13.85 17.53 1.21
N SER A 189 -13.59 18.00 2.42
CA SER A 189 -14.51 17.85 3.57
C SER A 189 -14.76 16.38 3.95
N PHE A 190 -13.87 15.46 3.58
CA PHE A 190 -14.01 14.04 3.94
C PHE A 190 -14.17 13.83 5.44
N THR A 191 -13.37 14.50 6.29
CA THR A 191 -13.51 14.39 7.75
C THR A 191 -14.89 14.78 8.28
N ALA A 192 -15.57 15.73 7.62
CA ALA A 192 -16.94 16.09 8.01
C ALA A 192 -17.94 15.04 7.51
N LEU A 193 -17.75 14.54 6.29
CA LEU A 193 -18.58 13.52 5.67
C LEU A 193 -18.47 12.17 6.40
N SER A 194 -17.27 11.79 6.84
CA SER A 194 -17.01 10.55 7.58
C SER A 194 -17.68 10.53 8.95
N ASN A 195 -18.11 11.68 9.49
CA ASN A 195 -18.89 11.72 10.72
C ASN A 195 -20.39 11.47 10.49
N THR A 196 -20.84 11.50 9.23
CA THR A 196 -22.25 11.33 8.85
C THR A 196 -22.53 10.00 8.16
N LEU A 197 -21.52 9.42 7.52
CA LEU A 197 -21.61 8.12 6.85
C LEU A 197 -21.39 6.99 7.84
N ASP A 198 -21.98 5.83 7.54
CA ASP A 198 -21.64 4.61 8.25
C ASP A 198 -20.25 4.07 7.86
N ARG A 199 -19.76 3.06 8.58
CA ARG A 199 -18.40 2.53 8.39
C ARG A 199 -18.20 1.90 7.02
N ASN A 200 -19.23 1.25 6.48
CA ASN A 200 -19.14 0.55 5.19
C ASN A 200 -19.17 1.57 4.05
N GLU A 201 -20.05 2.58 4.13
CA GLU A 201 -20.14 3.68 3.18
C GLU A 201 -18.83 4.47 3.06
N ILE A 202 -18.10 4.65 4.17
CA ILE A 202 -16.77 5.29 4.15
C ILE A 202 -15.74 4.42 3.42
N GLY A 203 -15.75 3.11 3.68
CA GLY A 203 -14.85 2.15 3.02
C GLY A 203 -15.06 2.14 1.50
N ASP A 204 -16.31 1.98 1.07
CA ASP A 204 -16.69 1.97 -0.35
C ASP A 204 -16.31 3.28 -1.04
N LEU A 205 -16.52 4.42 -0.36
CA LEU A 205 -16.17 5.73 -0.90
C LEU A 205 -14.66 5.85 -1.15
N VAL A 206 -13.85 5.41 -0.18
CA VAL A 206 -12.38 5.43 -0.29
C VAL A 206 -11.92 4.48 -1.40
N GLU A 207 -12.47 3.28 -1.47
CA GLU A 207 -12.11 2.29 -2.50
C GLU A 207 -12.44 2.81 -3.92
N VAL A 208 -13.63 3.40 -4.12
CA VAL A 208 -14.02 4.01 -5.41
C VAL A 208 -13.11 5.19 -5.75
N PHE A 209 -12.75 6.02 -4.77
CA PHE A 209 -11.83 7.13 -4.97
C PHE A 209 -10.44 6.66 -5.39
N GLU A 210 -9.87 5.68 -4.66
CA GLU A 210 -8.56 5.10 -4.93
C GLU A 210 -8.52 4.44 -6.31
N ALA A 211 -9.52 3.62 -6.65
CA ALA A 211 -9.61 2.94 -7.94
C ALA A 211 -9.67 3.93 -9.11
N ARG A 212 -10.52 4.96 -9.02
CA ARG A 212 -10.61 6.00 -10.07
C ARG A 212 -9.31 6.79 -10.21
N CYS A 213 -8.64 7.09 -9.10
CA CYS A 213 -7.33 7.75 -9.14
C CYS A 213 -6.29 6.84 -9.82
N GLN A 214 -6.26 5.55 -9.47
CA GLN A 214 -5.33 4.59 -10.04
C GLN A 214 -5.50 4.46 -11.57
N ASP A 215 -6.74 4.38 -12.05
CA ASP A 215 -7.03 4.31 -13.49
C ASP A 215 -6.55 5.54 -14.24
N VAL A 216 -6.86 6.74 -13.72
CA VAL A 216 -6.44 8.00 -14.34
C VAL A 216 -4.92 8.13 -14.32
N VAL A 217 -4.28 7.87 -13.17
CA VAL A 217 -2.82 7.97 -13.03
C VAL A 217 -2.12 7.02 -14.00
N ALA A 218 -2.57 5.77 -14.09
CA ALA A 218 -2.00 4.79 -15.00
C ALA A 218 -2.13 5.21 -16.48
N ARG A 219 -3.25 5.83 -16.86
CA ARG A 219 -3.49 6.31 -18.25
C ARG A 219 -2.46 7.35 -18.70
N PHE A 220 -1.93 8.16 -17.79
CA PHE A 220 -0.91 9.17 -18.07
C PHE A 220 0.52 8.67 -17.78
N GLY A 221 0.71 7.35 -17.63
CA GLY A 221 2.03 6.79 -17.32
C GLY A 221 2.55 7.13 -15.93
N GLY A 222 1.69 7.68 -15.07
CA GLY A 222 2.02 8.00 -13.69
C GLY A 222 1.98 6.78 -12.78
N ARG A 223 2.36 6.98 -11.52
CA ARG A 223 2.37 5.93 -10.51
C ARG A 223 1.79 6.42 -9.20
N ILE A 224 0.87 5.64 -8.63
CA ILE A 224 0.47 5.77 -7.23
C ILE A 224 1.64 5.33 -6.35
N ILE A 225 2.09 6.22 -5.47
CA ILE A 225 3.09 5.88 -4.45
C ILE A 225 2.39 5.22 -3.27
N LYS A 226 1.35 5.87 -2.77
CA LYS A 226 0.53 5.42 -1.65
C LYS A 226 -0.78 6.18 -1.60
N SER A 227 -1.80 5.53 -1.03
CA SER A 227 -3.01 6.18 -0.55
C SER A 227 -2.93 6.36 0.97
N LEU A 228 -3.58 7.41 1.46
CA LEU A 228 -3.71 7.79 2.86
C LEU A 228 -5.19 8.10 3.14
N GLY A 229 -6.03 7.06 3.14
CA GLY A 229 -7.48 7.22 3.34
C GLY A 229 -8.11 8.03 2.21
N ASP A 230 -8.38 9.30 2.46
CA ASP A 230 -9.03 10.23 1.54
C ASP A 230 -8.08 10.98 0.60
N SER A 231 -6.79 10.68 0.69
CA SER A 231 -5.76 11.27 -0.16
C SER A 231 -4.92 10.24 -0.90
N VAL A 232 -4.53 10.59 -2.12
CA VAL A 232 -3.66 9.79 -3.00
C VAL A 232 -2.41 10.59 -3.34
N LEU A 233 -1.23 10.00 -3.08
CA LEU A 233 0.06 10.49 -3.53
C LEU A 233 0.47 9.77 -4.81
N PHE A 234 0.74 10.53 -5.87
CA PHE A 234 1.19 10.02 -7.15
C PHE A 234 2.39 10.80 -7.69
N VAL A 235 3.05 10.22 -8.69
CA VAL A 235 4.12 10.87 -9.46
C VAL A 235 3.93 10.67 -10.95
N THR A 236 4.41 11.63 -11.74
CA THR A 236 4.59 11.52 -13.19
C THR A 236 6.00 11.96 -13.58
N ASN A 237 6.41 11.66 -14.80
CA ASN A 237 7.75 12.04 -15.29
C ASN A 237 7.81 13.52 -15.67
N THR A 238 6.68 14.11 -16.08
CA THR A 238 6.60 15.50 -16.52
C THR A 238 5.47 16.27 -15.84
N ALA A 239 5.60 17.60 -15.81
CA ALA A 239 4.58 18.50 -15.28
C ALA A 239 3.26 18.41 -16.08
N GLU A 240 3.35 18.30 -17.41
CA GLU A 240 2.19 18.22 -18.30
C GLU A 240 1.37 16.94 -18.05
N GLU A 241 2.03 15.79 -17.93
CA GLU A 241 1.37 14.53 -17.56
C GLU A 241 0.64 14.66 -16.21
N SER A 242 1.27 15.28 -15.21
CA SER A 242 0.66 15.50 -13.88
C SER A 242 -0.55 16.43 -13.94
N VAL A 243 -0.52 17.47 -14.77
CA VAL A 243 -1.70 18.32 -14.99
C VAL A 243 -2.81 17.51 -15.68
N GLY A 244 -2.48 16.67 -16.66
CA GLY A 244 -3.43 15.76 -17.31
C GLY A 244 -4.09 14.79 -16.33
N VAL A 245 -3.30 14.20 -15.42
CA VAL A 245 -3.82 13.38 -14.30
C VAL A 245 -4.79 14.18 -13.45
N ALA A 246 -4.40 15.40 -13.05
CA ALA A 246 -5.22 16.23 -12.18
C ALA A 246 -6.57 16.61 -12.81
N GLU A 247 -6.56 16.99 -14.09
CA GLU A 247 -7.78 17.26 -14.85
C GLU A 247 -8.64 16.00 -15.00
N GLY A 248 -8.02 14.84 -15.26
CA GLY A 248 -8.67 13.55 -15.32
C GLY A 248 -9.39 13.20 -14.01
N ILE A 249 -8.70 13.34 -12.87
CA ILE A 249 -9.25 13.11 -11.53
C ILE A 249 -10.43 14.06 -11.25
N ILE A 250 -10.29 15.35 -11.53
CA ILE A 250 -11.38 16.32 -11.39
C ILE A 250 -12.59 15.93 -12.26
N ASN A 251 -12.35 15.40 -13.46
CA ASN A 251 -13.43 14.99 -14.35
C ASN A 251 -14.16 13.72 -13.89
N VAL A 252 -13.44 12.70 -13.39
CA VAL A 252 -14.06 11.43 -12.99
C VAL A 252 -14.61 11.41 -11.56
N ILE A 253 -14.07 12.24 -10.67
CA ILE A 253 -14.52 12.35 -9.27
C ILE A 253 -15.30 13.65 -9.07
N GLY A 254 -14.68 14.79 -9.36
CA GLY A 254 -15.26 16.11 -9.09
C GLY A 254 -16.52 16.49 -9.88
N ARG A 255 -16.93 15.67 -10.86
CA ARG A 255 -18.20 15.83 -11.61
C ARG A 255 -19.23 14.75 -11.29
N ASP A 256 -18.89 13.77 -10.45
CA ASP A 256 -19.83 12.76 -9.99
C ASP A 256 -20.56 13.28 -8.76
N ALA A 257 -21.87 13.46 -8.86
CA ALA A 257 -22.70 13.96 -7.76
C ALA A 257 -22.74 13.02 -6.55
N LYS A 258 -22.35 11.76 -6.71
CA LYS A 258 -22.25 10.78 -5.62
C LYS A 258 -20.91 10.86 -4.88
N MET A 259 -19.94 11.59 -5.43
CA MET A 259 -18.61 11.73 -4.85
C MET A 259 -18.42 13.12 -4.25
N PRO A 260 -17.62 13.26 -3.18
CA PRO A 260 -17.15 14.56 -2.74
C PRO A 260 -16.30 15.22 -3.83
N ASP A 261 -16.29 16.56 -3.82
CA ASP A 261 -15.33 17.31 -4.61
C ASP A 261 -13.90 16.88 -4.30
N VAL A 262 -13.00 17.03 -5.27
CA VAL A 262 -11.58 16.75 -5.10
C VAL A 262 -10.77 18.04 -5.20
N ARG A 263 -9.63 18.10 -4.52
CA ARG A 263 -8.65 19.18 -4.67
C ARG A 263 -7.28 18.58 -4.92
N LEU A 264 -6.47 19.27 -5.73
CA LEU A 264 -5.16 18.78 -6.12
C LEU A 264 -4.07 19.83 -5.99
N GLY A 265 -2.88 19.35 -5.66
CA GLY A 265 -1.63 20.11 -5.56
C GLY A 265 -0.51 19.37 -6.26
N LEU A 266 0.27 20.08 -7.09
CA LEU A 266 1.44 19.52 -7.77
C LEU A 266 2.69 20.34 -7.46
N ALA A 267 3.83 19.66 -7.39
CA ALA A 267 5.14 20.30 -7.32
C ALA A 267 6.19 19.42 -8.02
N SER A 268 7.11 20.04 -8.75
CA SER A 268 8.13 19.36 -9.54
C SER A 268 9.51 19.57 -8.92
N GLY A 269 10.36 18.57 -9.03
CA GLY A 269 11.76 18.64 -8.62
C GLY A 269 12.31 17.30 -8.14
N PRO A 270 13.50 17.30 -7.52
CA PRO A 270 14.19 16.09 -7.13
C PRO A 270 13.53 15.45 -5.90
N VAL A 271 13.34 14.14 -5.96
CA VAL A 271 12.88 13.31 -4.83
C VAL A 271 13.80 12.12 -4.62
N ILE A 272 13.93 11.72 -3.37
CA ILE A 272 14.67 10.54 -2.95
C ILE A 272 13.72 9.34 -2.90
N LEU A 273 14.05 8.27 -3.60
CA LEU A 273 13.34 7.00 -3.55
C LEU A 273 13.86 6.13 -2.40
N ARG A 274 12.99 5.74 -1.47
CA ARG A 274 13.37 4.85 -0.37
C ARG A 274 12.22 3.95 0.06
N LEU A 275 12.48 2.65 0.11
CA LEU A 275 11.51 1.61 0.54
C LEU A 275 10.17 1.70 -0.20
N GLY A 276 10.20 2.00 -1.50
CA GLY A 276 8.99 2.15 -2.33
C GLY A 276 8.26 3.49 -2.18
N ASP A 277 8.72 4.37 -1.27
CA ASP A 277 8.17 5.70 -1.03
C ASP A 277 9.07 6.80 -1.62
N ILE A 278 8.60 8.05 -1.59
CA ILE A 278 9.32 9.25 -2.05
C ILE A 278 9.45 10.29 -0.95
N PHE A 279 10.60 10.98 -0.93
CA PHE A 279 10.89 12.02 0.05
C PHE A 279 11.52 13.24 -0.64
N GLY A 280 11.21 14.45 -0.16
CA GLY A 280 11.88 15.65 -0.63
C GLY A 280 11.03 16.91 -0.52
N PRO A 281 11.62 18.09 -0.77
CA PRO A 281 10.89 19.35 -0.82
C PRO A 281 9.66 19.34 -1.75
N PRO A 282 9.69 18.74 -2.97
CA PRO A 282 8.51 18.68 -3.85
C PRO A 282 7.32 17.96 -3.22
N VAL A 283 7.56 16.84 -2.51
CA VAL A 283 6.50 16.08 -1.81
C VAL A 283 5.81 16.96 -0.78
N ASN A 284 6.59 17.68 0.02
CA ASN A 284 6.07 18.57 1.04
C ASN A 284 5.32 19.77 0.43
N MET A 285 5.84 20.35 -0.66
CA MET A 285 5.21 21.46 -1.36
C MET A 285 3.86 21.03 -1.95
N ALA A 286 3.81 19.93 -2.71
CA ALA A 286 2.59 19.42 -3.33
C ALA A 286 1.49 19.19 -2.27
N ALA A 287 1.83 18.52 -1.16
CA ALA A 287 0.90 18.29 -0.05
C ALA A 287 0.32 19.60 0.52
N ARG A 288 1.13 20.65 0.63
CA ARG A 288 0.69 21.96 1.13
C ARG A 288 -0.14 22.73 0.12
N LEU A 289 0.18 22.64 -1.17
CA LEU A 289 -0.59 23.24 -2.24
C LEU A 289 -2.00 22.63 -2.33
N THR A 290 -2.12 21.32 -2.13
CA THR A 290 -3.43 20.64 -2.04
C THR A 290 -4.28 21.23 -0.92
N GLN A 291 -3.71 21.56 0.23
CA GLN A 291 -4.46 22.15 1.35
C GLN A 291 -5.04 23.54 1.06
N VAL A 292 -4.37 24.33 0.21
CA VAL A 292 -4.84 25.68 -0.19
C VAL A 292 -5.68 25.67 -1.46
N ALA A 293 -5.73 24.54 -2.18
CA ALA A 293 -6.57 24.34 -3.34
C ALA A 293 -8.06 24.35 -2.97
N ARG A 294 -8.87 24.97 -3.83
CA ARG A 294 -10.33 24.97 -3.70
C ARG A 294 -10.91 23.67 -4.28
N ARG A 295 -12.20 23.43 -4.01
CA ARG A 295 -13.01 22.36 -4.61
C ARG A 295 -12.85 22.33 -6.13
N ASN A 296 -12.60 21.15 -6.68
CA ASN A 296 -12.42 20.86 -8.10
C ASN A 296 -11.42 21.81 -8.78
N ARG A 297 -10.30 22.07 -8.08
CA ARG A 297 -9.19 22.88 -8.58
C ARG A 297 -7.86 22.21 -8.34
N LEU A 298 -6.98 22.45 -9.30
CA LEU A 298 -5.55 22.16 -9.26
C LEU A 298 -4.78 23.44 -8.93
N ILE A 299 -3.76 23.31 -8.07
CA ILE A 299 -2.80 24.36 -7.75
C ILE A 299 -1.38 23.81 -7.90
N VAL A 300 -0.46 24.61 -8.44
CA VAL A 300 0.95 24.24 -8.60
C VAL A 300 1.89 25.29 -8.00
N ASP A 301 3.15 24.94 -7.78
CA ASP A 301 4.20 25.91 -7.48
C ASP A 301 4.72 26.59 -8.76
N GLN A 302 5.50 27.67 -8.59
CA GLN A 302 6.06 28.40 -9.72
C GLN A 302 6.98 27.51 -10.58
N ASN A 303 7.79 26.65 -9.95
CA ASN A 303 8.69 25.74 -10.67
C ASN A 303 7.91 24.80 -11.62
N THR A 304 6.82 24.20 -11.15
CA THR A 304 5.97 23.34 -12.00
C THR A 304 5.31 24.11 -13.12
N ALA A 305 4.85 25.34 -12.85
CA ALA A 305 4.27 26.18 -13.90
C ALA A 305 5.31 26.52 -14.98
N ASP A 306 6.55 26.82 -14.60
CA ASP A 306 7.62 27.18 -15.55
C ASP A 306 8.03 26.01 -16.47
N LEU A 307 7.71 24.77 -16.10
CA LEU A 307 7.93 23.57 -16.92
C LEU A 307 6.83 23.33 -17.96
N LEU A 308 5.70 24.06 -17.91
CA LEU A 308 4.61 23.93 -18.87
C LEU A 308 4.87 24.81 -20.10
N PRO A 309 4.62 24.33 -21.34
CA PRO A 309 4.76 25.13 -22.54
C PRO A 309 3.82 26.35 -22.54
N VAL A 310 4.38 27.56 -22.53
CA VAL A 310 3.63 28.83 -22.45
C VAL A 310 2.70 29.08 -23.64
N GLU A 311 2.87 28.31 -24.71
CA GLU A 311 2.07 28.36 -25.95
C GLU A 311 0.75 27.62 -25.79
N GLU A 312 0.73 26.60 -24.93
CA GLU A 312 -0.42 25.74 -24.67
C GLU A 312 -1.09 26.03 -23.33
N TRP A 313 -0.36 26.65 -22.40
CA TRP A 313 -0.78 26.82 -21.01
C TRP A 313 -0.78 28.29 -20.58
N GLU A 314 -1.83 28.69 -19.86
CA GLU A 314 -1.92 29.98 -19.17
C GLU A 314 -1.69 29.80 -17.68
N HIS A 315 -0.85 30.67 -17.12
CA HIS A 315 -0.49 30.67 -15.70
C HIS A 315 -1.05 31.92 -15.03
N ARG A 316 -1.76 31.73 -13.91
CA ARG A 316 -2.25 32.84 -13.08
C ARG A 316 -1.77 32.67 -11.65
N ARG A 317 -0.89 33.57 -11.22
CA ARG A 317 -0.48 33.68 -9.82
C ARG A 317 -1.67 34.08 -8.96
N LEU A 318 -1.85 33.38 -7.85
CA LEU A 318 -2.86 33.65 -6.84
C LEU A 318 -2.24 34.43 -5.67
N PRO A 319 -3.04 35.12 -4.85
CA PRO A 319 -2.53 35.82 -3.68
C PRO A 319 -1.71 34.90 -2.77
N ALA A 320 -0.58 35.43 -2.28
CA ALA A 320 0.32 34.71 -1.41
C ALA A 320 -0.42 34.10 -0.20
N ARG A 321 -0.09 32.85 0.13
CA ARG A 321 -0.62 32.12 1.27
C ARG A 321 0.53 31.71 2.19
N PRO A 322 0.36 31.79 3.51
CA PRO A 322 1.33 31.22 4.43
C PRO A 322 1.28 29.69 4.31
N VAL A 323 2.40 29.10 3.93
CA VAL A 323 2.58 27.66 3.82
C VAL A 323 3.58 27.21 4.88
N ARG A 324 3.15 26.30 5.76
CA ARG A 324 3.97 25.79 6.86
C ARG A 324 5.25 25.14 6.31
N GLY A 325 6.40 25.68 6.71
CA GLY A 325 7.73 25.21 6.29
C GLY A 325 8.29 25.90 5.04
N PHE A 326 7.49 26.71 4.33
CA PHE A 326 7.90 27.37 3.08
C PHE A 326 7.66 28.90 3.08
N GLY A 327 7.14 29.46 4.17
CA GLY A 327 6.89 30.90 4.27
C GLY A 327 5.69 31.34 3.44
N LEU A 328 5.77 32.50 2.81
CA LEU A 328 4.74 32.99 1.89
C LEU A 328 4.99 32.40 0.50
N VAL A 329 4.06 31.58 0.03
CA VAL A 329 4.09 31.00 -1.31
C VAL A 329 2.97 31.61 -2.13
N GLU A 330 3.26 32.02 -3.37
CA GLU A 330 2.28 32.45 -4.36
C GLU A 330 1.87 31.24 -5.21
N PRO A 331 0.72 30.60 -4.93
CA PRO A 331 0.33 29.42 -5.67
C PRO A 331 -0.09 29.81 -7.09
N VAL A 332 0.16 28.93 -8.05
CA VAL A 332 -0.16 29.18 -9.47
C VAL A 332 -1.35 28.31 -9.88
N ALA A 333 -2.35 28.93 -10.50
CA ALA A 333 -3.38 28.20 -11.23
C ALA A 333 -2.94 28.08 -12.69
N VAL A 334 -3.03 26.88 -13.24
CA VAL A 334 -2.71 26.59 -14.65
C VAL A 334 -3.97 26.15 -15.38
N ARG A 335 -4.06 26.50 -16.67
CA ARG A 335 -5.18 26.11 -17.54
C ARG A 335 -4.68 25.99 -18.98
N ARG A 336 -5.18 25.00 -19.72
CA ARG A 336 -4.95 24.93 -21.16
C ARG A 336 -5.65 26.10 -21.89
N ARG A 337 -4.98 26.67 -22.90
CA ARG A 337 -5.52 27.75 -23.74
C ARG A 337 -6.77 27.31 -24.50
#